data_AF-A0A9Q3DAP8-F1
#
_entry.id   AF-A0A9Q3DAP8-F1
#
_cell.length_a   1.000
_cell.length_b   1.000
_cell.length_c   1.000
_cell.angle_alpha   90.00
_cell.angle_beta   90.00
_cell.angle_gamma   90.00
#
_symmetry.space_group_name_H-M   'P 1'
#
loop_
_entity.id
_entity.type
_entity.pdbx_description
1 polymer ?
#
loop_
_entity_poly.entity_id
_entity_poly.type
_entity_poly.pdbx_seq_one_letter_code
_entity_poly.pdbx_strand_id
1 'polypeptide(L)'
;MVTINNILHIFFDEMIHLDSGIIIQTHCYPKDRKVVVCLGCLIGDLVANNKVAGFPSHSATRFCSCFKCPKAEIQQLQLGRLRQKQIVKDCSHGFKELRNETERMRMVKKTGVWWSELNHLHFWDPVHVIPIGLMHNWFEGILQHHFQNRWKWDFEKVQPLGNKSQKNNSDDEFEMQDGDTLSQSGPSWEQTHNMTPALSHVRVPFGVTRIPQWLGQAKEGKSKATKWKSLFSIYLPLAEINIFLGDIEKLSEDPTEAVKTCLLVGNLAALVEFTHILKQKSITVANCLHFGEEYCNYCESFKRLFPGCTINPNHHFVLHIKMQLKQWGPLNGVAEFSGERLNGILQ
;
A
#
# COMPACT_ATOMS: atom_id res chain seq x y z
N MET A 1 21.48 17.71 -8.69
CA MET A 1 20.10 17.14 -8.62
C MET A 1 19.15 17.96 -7.71
N VAL A 2 17.97 18.37 -8.18
CA VAL A 2 16.93 19.00 -7.34
C VAL A 2 16.28 17.90 -6.49
N THR A 3 16.65 17.79 -5.21
CA THR A 3 15.90 16.94 -4.28
C THR A 3 14.52 17.54 -4.08
N ILE A 4 13.48 16.73 -3.83
CA ILE A 4 12.12 17.24 -3.58
C ILE A 4 12.09 18.29 -2.45
N ASN A 5 13.05 18.20 -1.52
CA ASN A 5 13.31 19.21 -0.49
C ASN A 5 13.62 20.60 -1.06
N ASN A 6 14.37 20.73 -2.15
CA ASN A 6 14.64 22.03 -2.78
C ASN A 6 13.36 22.66 -3.36
N ILE A 7 12.43 21.84 -3.87
CA ILE A 7 11.13 22.32 -4.35
C ILE A 7 10.25 22.73 -3.16
N LEU A 8 10.17 21.88 -2.13
CA LEU A 8 9.39 22.16 -0.93
C LEU A 8 9.88 23.40 -0.19
N HIS A 9 11.18 23.68 -0.21
CA HIS A 9 11.77 24.86 0.39
C HIS A 9 11.17 26.17 -0.16
N ILE A 10 10.77 26.22 -1.43
CA ILE A 10 10.19 27.43 -2.05
C ILE A 10 8.88 27.81 -1.38
N PHE A 11 8.06 26.82 -0.99
CA PHE A 11 6.75 27.04 -0.36
C PHE A 11 6.83 27.14 1.15
N PHE A 12 7.99 26.88 1.73
CA PHE A 12 8.13 26.68 3.17
C PHE A 12 7.80 27.93 3.99
N ASP A 13 8.32 29.09 3.58
CA ASP A 13 8.06 30.37 4.25
C ASP A 13 6.57 30.74 4.21
N GLU A 14 5.91 30.49 3.08
CA GLU A 14 4.48 30.71 2.92
C GLU A 14 3.67 29.79 3.84
N MET A 15 4.07 28.54 3.98
CA MET A 15 3.41 27.58 4.87
C MET A 15 3.55 27.96 6.36
N ILE A 16 4.72 28.46 6.79
CA ILE A 16 4.88 29.00 8.15
C ILE A 16 3.98 30.21 8.36
N HIS A 17 3.91 31.08 7.37
CA HIS A 17 3.06 32.27 7.43
C HIS A 17 1.58 31.88 7.59
N LEU A 18 1.12 30.90 6.81
CA LEU A 18 -0.25 30.38 6.87
C LEU A 18 -0.56 29.63 8.18
N ASP A 19 0.41 28.95 8.78
CA ASP A 19 0.29 28.30 10.10
C ASP A 19 0.12 29.34 11.23
N SER A 20 0.84 30.45 11.13
CA SER A 20 0.70 31.59 12.06
C SER A 20 -0.68 32.26 11.95
N GLY A 21 -1.30 32.10 10.77
CA GLY A 21 -2.65 32.52 10.42
C GLY A 21 -2.71 33.90 9.79
N ILE A 22 -3.55 34.02 8.77
CA ILE A 22 -3.79 35.23 8.00
C ILE A 22 -5.19 35.78 8.28
N ILE A 23 -5.35 37.09 8.11
CA ILE A 23 -6.63 37.76 8.30
C ILE A 23 -7.28 37.93 6.92
N ILE A 24 -8.47 37.34 6.73
CA ILE A 24 -9.21 37.41 5.47
C ILE A 24 -10.61 37.96 5.74
N GLN A 25 -11.02 38.94 4.94
CA GLN A 25 -12.40 39.40 4.92
C GLN A 25 -13.24 38.46 4.05
N THR A 26 -14.38 38.00 4.57
CA THR A 26 -15.32 37.17 3.79
C THR A 26 -16.71 37.77 3.87
N HIS A 27 -17.58 37.45 2.91
CA HIS A 27 -18.96 37.98 2.87
C HIS A 27 -19.72 37.73 4.21
N CYS A 28 -19.55 36.56 4.82
CA CYS A 28 -20.20 36.21 6.09
C CYS A 28 -19.45 36.73 7.34
N TYR A 29 -18.21 37.24 7.18
CA TYR A 29 -17.39 37.78 8.25
C TYR A 29 -16.71 39.08 7.79
N PRO A 30 -17.47 40.20 7.69
CA PRO A 30 -16.95 41.47 7.19
C PRO A 30 -16.01 42.20 8.16
N LYS A 31 -15.94 41.77 9.44
CA LYS A 31 -15.00 42.26 10.47
C LYS A 31 -13.71 41.44 10.54
N ASP A 32 -13.37 40.82 9.42
CA ASP A 32 -12.26 39.90 9.23
C ASP A 32 -12.34 38.59 10.03
N ARG A 33 -11.71 37.55 9.47
CA ARG A 33 -11.57 36.25 10.12
C ARG A 33 -10.12 35.80 10.05
N LYS A 34 -9.58 35.35 11.18
CA LYS A 34 -8.29 34.65 11.19
C LYS A 34 -8.48 33.26 10.57
N VAL A 35 -7.73 32.98 9.51
CA VAL A 35 -7.69 31.70 8.80
C VAL A 35 -6.29 31.12 8.97
N VAL A 36 -6.22 29.86 9.41
CA VAL A 36 -4.98 29.09 9.53
C VAL A 36 -5.04 27.95 8.52
N VAL A 37 -3.95 27.71 7.80
CA VAL A 37 -3.84 26.60 6.84
C VAL A 37 -2.74 25.66 7.30
N CYS A 38 -3.09 24.40 7.49
CA CYS A 38 -2.15 23.33 7.82
C CYS A 38 -2.21 22.25 6.73
N LEU A 39 -1.09 21.58 6.45
CA LEU A 39 -1.13 20.34 5.68
C LEU A 39 -1.80 19.25 6.50
N GLY A 40 -2.93 18.75 5.98
CA GLY A 40 -3.65 17.65 6.61
C GLY A 40 -3.04 16.29 6.32
N CYS A 41 -2.74 15.99 5.06
CA CYS A 41 -2.46 14.62 4.61
C CYS A 41 -1.48 14.62 3.42
N LEU A 42 -0.53 13.68 3.39
CA LEU A 42 0.38 13.47 2.27
C LEU A 42 -0.06 12.26 1.45
N ILE A 43 -0.75 12.53 0.33
CA ILE A 43 -1.34 11.50 -0.53
C ILE A 43 -0.41 11.24 -1.73
N GLY A 44 -0.10 9.98 -1.95
CA GLY A 44 0.79 9.51 -3.00
C GLY A 44 1.10 8.04 -2.80
N ASP A 45 1.83 7.43 -3.72
CA ASP A 45 2.38 6.10 -3.46
C ASP A 45 3.36 6.16 -2.28
N LEU A 46 3.60 5.01 -1.65
CA LEU A 46 4.44 4.94 -0.45
C LEU A 46 5.88 5.40 -0.71
N VAL A 47 6.42 5.19 -1.91
CA VAL A 47 7.80 5.55 -2.25
C VAL A 47 7.94 7.06 -2.34
N ALA A 48 7.02 7.72 -3.03
CA ALA A 48 6.93 9.17 -3.12
C ALA A 48 6.69 9.81 -1.75
N ASN A 49 5.75 9.26 -0.97
CA ASN A 49 5.45 9.76 0.36
C ASN A 49 6.65 9.66 1.30
N ASN A 50 7.36 8.54 1.28
CA ASN A 50 8.56 8.36 2.09
C ASN A 50 9.65 9.37 1.70
N LYS A 51 9.87 9.61 0.39
CA LYS A 51 10.81 10.63 -0.08
C LYS A 51 10.45 12.02 0.44
N VAL A 52 9.18 12.42 0.35
CA VAL A 52 8.69 13.73 0.82
C VAL A 52 8.73 13.86 2.34
N ALA A 53 8.30 12.84 3.08
CA ALA A 53 8.14 12.90 4.53
C ALA A 53 9.42 12.60 5.32
N GLY A 54 10.49 12.19 4.66
CA GLY A 54 11.78 12.00 5.31
C GLY A 54 12.05 10.55 5.76
N PHE A 55 11.53 9.56 5.03
CA PHE A 55 11.74 8.14 5.30
C PHE A 55 12.42 7.42 4.13
N PRO A 56 13.17 6.33 4.39
CA PRO A 56 13.77 5.53 3.33
C PRO A 56 12.73 4.63 2.64
N SER A 57 13.14 3.97 1.56
CA SER A 57 12.26 3.07 0.81
C SER A 57 11.86 1.82 1.61
N HIS A 58 10.85 1.10 1.11
CA HIS A 58 10.40 -0.18 1.64
C HIS A 58 11.52 -1.24 1.73
N SER A 59 12.65 -1.02 1.05
CA SER A 59 13.78 -1.95 1.03
C SER A 59 14.80 -1.73 2.13
N ALA A 60 14.73 -0.62 2.87
CA ALA A 60 15.67 -0.29 3.92
C ALA A 60 15.55 -1.19 5.17
N THR A 61 16.60 -1.21 5.99
CA THR A 61 16.59 -1.93 7.28
C THR A 61 15.45 -1.48 8.19
N ARG A 62 15.13 -0.19 8.19
CA ARG A 62 14.01 0.43 8.92
C ARG A 62 13.07 1.05 7.90
N PHE A 63 12.21 0.23 7.32
CA PHE A 63 11.39 0.59 6.15
C PHE A 63 10.07 1.29 6.49
N CYS A 64 9.60 1.15 7.73
CA CYS A 64 8.30 1.65 8.17
C CYS A 64 8.39 3.08 8.73
N SER A 65 7.53 3.96 8.22
CA SER A 65 7.40 5.37 8.59
C SER A 65 6.67 5.58 9.92
N CYS A 66 5.73 4.70 10.28
CA CYS A 66 4.95 4.85 11.53
C CYS A 66 5.53 4.05 12.70
N PHE A 67 6.02 2.83 12.45
CA PHE A 67 6.50 1.91 13.50
C PHE A 67 7.98 1.57 13.34
N LYS A 68 8.65 1.27 14.46
CA LYS A 68 10.04 0.83 14.49
C LYS A 68 10.14 -0.67 14.20
N CYS A 69 10.04 -1.04 12.92
CA CYS A 69 10.13 -2.43 12.46
C CYS A 69 11.41 -2.68 11.65
N PRO A 70 12.28 -3.62 12.06
CA PRO A 70 13.36 -4.11 11.21
C PRO A 70 12.82 -4.93 10.03
N LYS A 71 13.38 -4.76 8.83
CA LYS A 71 12.99 -5.56 7.65
C LYS A 71 13.24 -7.07 7.85
N ALA A 72 14.23 -7.44 8.67
CA ALA A 72 14.50 -8.84 9.02
C ALA A 72 13.32 -9.51 9.76
N GLU A 73 12.47 -8.74 10.43
CA GLU A 73 11.33 -9.24 11.21
C GLU A 73 10.01 -9.17 10.44
N ILE A 74 10.03 -8.80 9.14
CA ILE A 74 8.81 -8.60 8.35
C ILE A 74 7.94 -9.86 8.26
N GLN A 75 8.55 -11.04 8.34
CA GLN A 75 7.85 -12.33 8.32
C GLN A 75 6.93 -12.52 9.53
N GLN A 76 7.16 -11.78 10.61
CA GLN A 76 6.32 -11.87 11.81
C GLN A 76 4.93 -11.28 11.57
N LEU A 77 4.78 -10.34 10.63
CA LEU A 77 3.53 -9.60 10.38
C LEU A 77 2.97 -8.95 11.65
N GLN A 78 3.86 -8.34 12.43
CA GLN A 78 3.51 -7.62 13.64
C GLN A 78 3.99 -6.17 13.56
N LEU A 79 3.25 -5.27 14.21
CA LEU A 79 3.66 -3.88 14.37
C LEU A 79 4.66 -3.79 15.53
N GLY A 80 5.73 -3.03 15.31
CA GLY A 80 6.72 -2.73 16.34
C GLY A 80 6.28 -1.57 17.23
N ARG A 81 7.23 -0.93 17.89
CA ARG A 81 6.96 0.26 18.70
C ARG A 81 6.62 1.47 17.81
N LEU A 82 5.52 2.16 18.11
CA LEU A 82 5.14 3.40 17.43
C LEU A 82 6.28 4.44 17.54
N ARG A 83 6.59 5.11 16.44
CA ARG A 83 7.54 6.23 16.43
C ARG A 83 6.92 7.44 17.11
N GLN A 84 7.76 8.27 17.73
CA GLN A 84 7.30 9.52 18.34
C GLN A 84 7.67 10.68 17.43
N LYS A 85 6.71 11.58 17.21
CA LYS A 85 6.88 12.79 16.38
C LYS A 85 8.18 13.52 16.67
N GLN A 86 8.43 13.86 17.94
CA GLN A 86 9.61 14.64 18.32
C GLN A 86 10.91 13.90 18.00
N ILE A 87 11.01 12.61 18.35
CA ILE A 87 12.20 11.79 18.05
C ILE A 87 12.47 11.72 16.54
N VAL A 88 11.43 11.60 15.71
CA VAL A 88 11.58 11.58 14.24
C VAL A 88 12.10 12.92 13.75
N LYS A 89 11.55 14.03 14.24
CA LYS A 89 12.03 15.37 13.90
C LYS A 89 13.46 15.61 14.34
N ASP A 90 13.82 15.27 15.58
CA ASP A 90 15.19 15.40 16.10
C ASP A 90 16.18 14.59 15.24
N CYS A 91 15.80 13.37 14.84
CA CYS A 91 16.62 12.57 13.92
C CYS A 91 16.74 13.21 12.54
N SER A 92 15.67 13.80 12.01
CA SER A 92 15.68 14.52 10.73
C SER A 92 16.63 15.72 10.78
N HIS A 93 16.55 16.54 11.83
CA HIS A 93 17.46 17.69 12.02
C HIS A 93 18.90 17.26 12.19
N GLY A 94 19.16 16.23 13.02
CA GLY A 94 20.49 15.67 13.17
C GLY A 94 21.07 15.15 11.84
N PHE A 95 20.25 14.56 10.97
CA PHE A 95 20.69 14.17 9.62
C PHE A 95 21.14 15.37 8.78
N LYS A 96 20.41 16.50 8.86
CA LYS A 96 20.70 17.74 8.11
C LYS A 96 22.04 18.34 8.53
N GLU A 97 22.37 18.26 9.82
CA GLU A 97 23.62 18.80 10.39
C GLU A 97 24.86 17.99 10.01
N LEU A 98 24.72 16.69 9.74
CA LEU A 98 25.81 15.84 9.29
C LEU A 98 26.33 16.29 7.92
N ARG A 99 27.65 16.42 7.80
CA ARG A 99 28.34 16.79 6.54
C ARG A 99 28.86 15.60 5.75
N ASN A 100 29.11 14.47 6.44
CA ASN A 100 29.66 13.27 5.84
C ASN A 100 28.55 12.28 5.44
N GLU A 101 28.59 11.83 4.18
CA GLU A 101 27.62 10.87 3.65
C GLU A 101 27.68 9.51 4.37
N THR A 102 28.86 9.08 4.79
CA THR A 102 29.00 7.83 5.56
C THR A 102 28.27 7.91 6.90
N GLU A 103 28.34 9.06 7.57
CA GLU A 103 27.64 9.28 8.84
C GLU A 103 26.13 9.36 8.64
N ARG A 104 25.68 10.04 7.57
CA ARG A 104 24.28 10.09 7.16
C ARG A 104 23.71 8.70 6.90
N MET A 105 24.40 7.88 6.11
CA MET A 105 23.98 6.49 5.84
C MET A 105 23.92 5.66 7.13
N ARG A 106 24.90 5.82 8.03
CA ARG A 106 24.91 5.13 9.33
C ARG A 106 23.71 5.57 10.20
N MET A 107 23.38 6.86 10.19
CA MET A 107 22.22 7.39 10.88
C MET A 107 20.93 6.82 10.32
N VAL A 108 20.72 6.87 9.00
CA VAL A 108 19.53 6.32 8.34
C VAL A 108 19.37 4.83 8.60
N LYS A 109 20.46 4.05 8.56
CA LYS A 109 20.41 2.61 8.88
C LYS A 109 19.96 2.36 10.32
N LYS A 110 20.36 3.23 11.26
CA LYS A 110 20.02 3.15 12.69
C LYS A 110 18.59 3.63 12.97
N THR A 111 18.19 4.76 12.43
CA THR A 111 16.94 5.47 12.77
C THR A 111 15.82 5.23 11.77
N GLY A 112 16.14 4.97 10.50
CA GLY A 112 15.21 4.93 9.38
C GLY A 112 14.60 6.30 9.08
N VAL A 113 15.35 7.38 9.30
CA VAL A 113 14.89 8.76 9.08
C VAL A 113 16.02 9.54 8.40
N TRP A 114 15.67 10.37 7.42
CA TRP A 114 16.56 11.37 6.81
C TRP A 114 15.86 12.74 6.74
N TRP A 115 16.46 13.72 6.05
CA TRP A 115 15.94 15.07 5.98
C TRP A 115 14.65 15.24 5.15
N SER A 116 13.68 15.96 5.72
CA SER A 116 12.52 16.53 5.01
C SER A 116 12.28 17.96 5.48
N GLU A 117 12.06 18.89 4.54
CA GLU A 117 11.71 20.29 4.86
C GLU A 117 10.41 20.40 5.67
N LEU A 118 9.47 19.45 5.49
CA LEU A 118 8.21 19.44 6.24
C LEU A 118 8.43 19.26 7.76
N ASN A 119 9.57 18.69 8.17
CA ASN A 119 9.85 18.46 9.59
C ASN A 119 10.12 19.75 10.37
N HIS A 120 10.34 20.89 9.72
CA HIS A 120 10.37 22.18 10.39
C HIS A 120 8.96 22.68 10.81
N LEU A 121 7.90 22.28 10.12
CA LEU A 121 6.53 22.78 10.37
C LEU A 121 5.99 22.27 11.71
N HIS A 122 5.57 23.14 12.61
CA HIS A 122 5.22 22.73 13.98
C HIS A 122 4.05 21.74 14.03
N PHE A 123 2.99 21.96 13.24
CA PHE A 123 1.83 21.06 13.18
C PHE A 123 2.15 19.70 12.54
N TRP A 124 3.13 19.63 11.64
CA TRP A 124 3.44 18.42 10.87
C TRP A 124 3.85 17.24 11.76
N ASP A 125 3.15 16.11 11.62
CA ASP A 125 3.49 14.85 12.28
C ASP A 125 3.80 13.77 11.24
N PRO A 126 5.09 13.52 10.90
CA PRO A 126 5.47 12.58 9.86
C PRO A 126 5.04 11.13 10.16
N VAL A 127 4.67 10.81 11.40
CA VAL A 127 4.25 9.46 11.82
C VAL A 127 2.79 9.17 11.45
N HIS A 128 1.93 10.18 11.43
CA HIS A 128 0.48 10.00 11.31
C HIS A 128 -0.13 10.57 10.03
N VAL A 129 0.57 11.45 9.32
CA VAL A 129 0.01 12.18 8.16
C VAL A 129 0.08 11.42 6.81
N ILE A 130 0.68 10.23 6.80
CA ILE A 130 0.89 9.43 5.58
C ILE A 130 -0.13 8.28 5.52
N PRO A 131 -1.23 8.40 4.75
CA PRO A 131 -2.14 7.29 4.49
C PRO A 131 -1.44 6.17 3.72
N ILE A 132 -1.82 4.93 4.04
CA ILE A 132 -1.46 3.77 3.24
C ILE A 132 -2.36 3.78 2.01
N GLY A 133 -1.73 3.68 0.85
CA GLY A 133 -2.39 3.73 -0.43
C GLY A 133 -3.45 2.65 -0.62
N LEU A 134 -4.73 3.01 -0.69
CA LEU A 134 -5.78 2.04 -1.00
C LEU A 134 -5.59 1.48 -2.41
N MET A 135 -5.14 2.30 -3.35
CA MET A 135 -4.92 1.85 -4.72
C MET A 135 -3.67 1.00 -4.84
N HIS A 136 -2.52 1.56 -4.46
CA HIS A 136 -1.23 0.93 -4.70
C HIS A 136 -0.91 -0.20 -3.69
N ASN A 137 -1.31 -0.06 -2.42
CA ASN A 137 -1.03 -1.09 -1.42
C ASN A 137 -2.10 -2.19 -1.41
N TRP A 138 -3.39 -1.83 -1.34
CA TRP A 138 -4.45 -2.84 -1.23
C TRP A 138 -4.77 -3.50 -2.58
N PHE A 139 -5.21 -2.74 -3.59
CA PHE A 139 -5.65 -3.33 -4.86
C PHE A 139 -4.49 -3.89 -5.69
N GLU A 140 -3.44 -3.10 -5.93
CA GLU A 140 -2.30 -3.52 -6.76
C GLU A 140 -1.22 -4.26 -5.95
N GLY A 141 -1.17 -4.04 -4.64
CA GLY A 141 -0.17 -4.66 -3.77
C GLY A 141 -0.59 -5.99 -3.18
N ILE A 142 -1.79 -6.07 -2.57
CA ILE A 142 -2.28 -7.29 -1.89
C ILE A 142 -3.11 -8.14 -2.84
N LEU A 143 -4.19 -7.60 -3.39
CA LEU A 143 -5.16 -8.39 -4.16
C LEU A 143 -4.55 -8.93 -5.45
N GLN A 144 -3.86 -8.08 -6.19
CA GLN A 144 -3.12 -8.49 -7.38
C GLN A 144 -2.07 -9.55 -7.05
N HIS A 145 -1.22 -9.33 -6.04
CA HIS A 145 -0.19 -10.31 -5.67
C HIS A 145 -0.79 -11.66 -5.27
N HIS A 146 -1.91 -11.67 -4.53
CA HIS A 146 -2.64 -12.88 -4.22
C HIS A 146 -3.07 -13.63 -5.48
N PHE A 147 -3.79 -12.93 -6.36
CA PHE A 147 -4.34 -13.53 -7.57
C PHE A 147 -3.24 -14.02 -8.52
N GLN A 148 -2.18 -13.22 -8.71
CA GLN A 148 -1.15 -13.49 -9.70
C GLN A 148 -0.06 -14.44 -9.21
N ASN A 149 0.41 -14.27 -7.97
CA ASN A 149 1.60 -14.97 -7.48
C ASN A 149 1.25 -16.13 -6.53
N ARG A 150 0.18 -16.02 -5.74
CA ARG A 150 -0.18 -17.07 -4.75
C ARG A 150 -1.08 -18.12 -5.36
N TRP A 151 -2.10 -17.67 -6.08
CA TRP A 151 -3.03 -18.55 -6.79
C TRP A 151 -2.53 -18.96 -8.19
N LYS A 152 -1.40 -18.37 -8.66
CA LYS A 152 -0.75 -18.65 -9.95
C LYS A 152 -1.74 -18.84 -11.10
N TRP A 153 -2.59 -17.85 -11.28
CA TRP A 153 -3.58 -17.81 -12.36
C TRP A 153 -2.92 -17.72 -13.74
N ASP A 154 -2.67 -18.85 -14.40
CA ASP A 154 -2.19 -19.05 -15.79
C ASP A 154 -1.45 -17.85 -16.42
N PHE A 155 -0.35 -17.43 -15.79
CA PHE A 155 0.57 -16.44 -16.35
C PHE A 155 1.62 -17.18 -17.19
N GLU A 156 1.43 -17.24 -18.51
CA GLU A 156 2.59 -17.39 -19.39
C GLU A 156 3.58 -16.25 -19.08
N LYS A 157 4.83 -16.64 -18.82
CA LYS A 157 5.93 -15.76 -18.38
C LYS A 157 5.95 -14.48 -19.24
N VAL A 158 5.50 -13.36 -18.67
CA VAL A 158 5.80 -12.05 -19.25
C VAL A 158 7.30 -11.86 -19.11
N GLN A 159 8.05 -11.98 -20.21
CA GLN A 159 9.47 -11.63 -20.23
C GLN A 159 9.60 -10.16 -19.80
N PRO A 160 10.55 -9.83 -18.91
CA PRO A 160 10.82 -8.44 -18.60
C PRO A 160 11.21 -7.71 -19.89
N LEU A 161 10.43 -6.70 -20.25
CA LEU A 161 10.72 -5.80 -21.36
C LEU A 161 12.05 -5.10 -21.09
N GLY A 162 13.06 -5.43 -21.89
CA GLY A 162 14.17 -4.55 -22.24
C GLY A 162 15.29 -4.42 -21.22
N ASN A 163 16.43 -5.04 -21.55
CA ASN A 163 17.75 -4.66 -21.04
C ASN A 163 17.94 -3.14 -21.10
N LYS A 164 17.97 -2.46 -19.95
CA LYS A 164 18.71 -1.20 -19.86
C LYS A 164 20.20 -1.56 -19.84
N SER A 165 20.83 -1.41 -21.00
CA SER A 165 22.28 -1.40 -21.14
C SER A 165 22.90 -0.48 -20.08
N GLN A 166 23.71 -1.04 -19.19
CA GLN A 166 24.63 -0.28 -18.35
C GLN A 166 25.58 0.49 -19.28
N LYS A 167 25.33 1.79 -19.46
CA LYS A 167 26.37 2.71 -19.89
C LYS A 167 27.02 3.24 -18.62
N ASN A 168 28.22 2.76 -18.35
CA ASN A 168 29.14 3.36 -17.40
C ASN A 168 29.48 4.77 -17.87
N ASN A 169 28.90 5.79 -17.25
CA ASN A 169 29.50 7.11 -17.17
C ASN A 169 29.58 7.46 -15.68
N SER A 170 30.80 7.64 -15.23
CA SER A 170 31.19 8.10 -13.91
C SER A 170 30.72 9.54 -13.70
N ASP A 171 29.64 9.70 -12.93
CA ASP A 171 29.33 10.88 -12.13
C ASP A 171 28.46 10.36 -10.97
N ASP A 172 29.07 10.20 -9.79
CA ASP A 172 28.43 9.67 -8.58
C ASP A 172 27.40 10.67 -8.01
N GLU A 173 26.26 10.83 -8.68
CA GLU A 173 25.03 11.32 -8.07
C GLU A 173 24.22 10.10 -7.55
N PHE A 174 23.69 10.24 -6.33
CA PHE A 174 23.02 9.18 -5.56
C PHE A 174 21.67 8.78 -6.21
N GLU A 175 21.72 8.05 -7.31
CA GLU A 175 20.55 7.39 -7.89
C GLU A 175 20.14 6.21 -6.99
N MET A 176 19.00 6.38 -6.32
CA MET A 176 18.33 5.31 -5.59
C MET A 176 17.96 4.21 -6.59
N GLN A 177 18.63 3.06 -6.51
CA GLN A 177 18.29 1.86 -7.27
C GLN A 177 16.86 1.42 -6.97
N ASP A 178 15.93 1.85 -7.81
CA ASP A 178 14.62 1.26 -8.01
C ASP A 178 14.82 -0.01 -8.83
N GLY A 179 14.88 -1.13 -8.10
CA GLY A 179 14.95 -2.48 -8.67
C GLY A 179 13.93 -3.36 -7.98
N ASP A 180 12.68 -3.30 -8.45
CA ASP A 180 11.61 -4.21 -8.05
C ASP A 180 11.93 -5.61 -8.57
N THR A 181 12.72 -6.36 -7.81
CA THR A 181 12.93 -7.78 -8.09
C THR A 181 11.80 -8.53 -7.42
N LEU A 182 10.74 -8.77 -8.19
CA LEU A 182 9.65 -9.69 -7.86
C LEU A 182 10.26 -11.02 -7.39
N SER A 183 10.30 -11.23 -6.07
CA SER A 183 10.72 -12.48 -5.44
C SER A 183 9.69 -13.57 -5.79
N GLN A 184 10.01 -14.38 -6.79
CA GLN A 184 9.20 -15.52 -7.27
C GLN A 184 9.53 -16.84 -6.56
N SER A 185 9.92 -16.82 -5.29
CA SER A 185 10.31 -18.03 -4.57
C SER A 185 9.37 -18.30 -3.40
N GLY A 186 8.28 -19.02 -3.67
CA GLY A 186 7.39 -19.56 -2.64
C GLY A 186 6.46 -20.62 -3.23
N PRO A 187 6.02 -21.63 -2.46
CA PRO A 187 5.03 -22.59 -2.92
C PRO A 187 3.77 -21.88 -3.39
N SER A 188 3.28 -22.32 -4.54
CA SER A 188 2.07 -21.82 -5.18
C SER A 188 0.96 -22.84 -5.12
N TRP A 189 -0.27 -22.35 -5.14
CA TRP A 189 -1.40 -23.17 -5.50
C TRP A 189 -1.33 -23.49 -6.99
N GLU A 190 -0.87 -24.68 -7.34
CA GLU A 190 -1.00 -25.26 -8.68
C GLU A 190 -1.87 -26.51 -8.54
N GLN A 191 -3.19 -26.35 -8.72
CA GLN A 191 -4.08 -27.45 -9.07
C GLN A 191 -5.40 -26.91 -9.64
N THR A 192 -5.52 -27.00 -10.97
CA THR A 192 -6.72 -27.46 -11.71
C THR A 192 -8.07 -26.77 -11.50
N HIS A 193 -8.16 -25.58 -10.92
CA HIS A 193 -9.40 -24.82 -10.92
C HIS A 193 -9.35 -23.75 -12.00
N ASN A 194 -9.80 -24.11 -13.20
CA ASN A 194 -10.03 -23.13 -14.25
C ASN A 194 -11.19 -22.22 -13.77
N MET A 195 -10.88 -21.10 -13.10
CA MET A 195 -11.87 -20.13 -12.63
C MET A 195 -12.53 -19.36 -13.79
N THR A 196 -12.02 -19.48 -15.02
CA THR A 196 -12.41 -18.69 -16.19
C THR A 196 -13.87 -18.90 -16.56
N PRO A 197 -14.37 -20.16 -16.64
CA PRO A 197 -15.78 -20.42 -16.93
C PRO A 197 -16.68 -19.85 -15.84
N ALA A 198 -16.33 -20.04 -14.56
CA ALA A 198 -17.13 -19.53 -13.44
C ALA A 198 -17.24 -18.00 -13.45
N LEU A 199 -16.12 -17.29 -13.65
CA LEU A 199 -16.11 -15.82 -13.74
C LEU A 199 -16.87 -15.30 -14.97
N SER A 200 -16.88 -16.05 -16.07
CA SER A 200 -17.57 -15.65 -17.32
C SER A 200 -19.09 -15.60 -17.19
N HIS A 201 -19.66 -16.36 -16.25
CA HIS A 201 -21.09 -16.37 -15.96
C HIS A 201 -21.56 -15.18 -15.13
N VAL A 202 -20.63 -14.46 -14.48
CA VAL A 202 -20.97 -13.31 -13.65
C VAL A 202 -21.37 -12.13 -14.54
N ARG A 203 -22.62 -11.68 -14.38
CA ARG A 203 -23.17 -10.49 -15.05
C ARG A 203 -23.20 -9.32 -14.08
N VAL A 204 -22.70 -8.15 -14.52
CA VAL A 204 -22.67 -6.92 -13.72
C VAL A 204 -23.40 -5.77 -14.43
N PRO A 205 -24.03 -4.86 -13.69
CA PRO A 205 -24.76 -3.72 -14.28
C PRO A 205 -23.81 -2.72 -14.96
N PHE A 206 -24.40 -1.83 -15.75
CA PHE A 206 -23.67 -0.74 -16.40
C PHE A 206 -23.00 0.16 -15.35
N GLY A 207 -21.74 0.55 -15.60
CA GLY A 207 -20.93 1.35 -14.68
C GLY A 207 -20.02 0.55 -13.73
N VAL A 208 -20.22 -0.78 -13.61
CA VAL A 208 -19.26 -1.66 -12.93
C VAL A 208 -18.17 -2.06 -13.92
N THR A 209 -16.90 -2.01 -13.48
CA THR A 209 -15.77 -2.46 -14.31
C THR A 209 -15.92 -3.95 -14.56
N ARG A 210 -16.04 -4.31 -15.85
CA ARG A 210 -16.13 -5.70 -16.31
C ARG A 210 -14.75 -6.35 -16.27
N ILE A 211 -14.72 -7.60 -15.82
CA ILE A 211 -13.51 -8.42 -15.85
C ILE A 211 -13.47 -9.19 -17.18
N PRO A 212 -12.40 -9.06 -17.99
CA PRO A 212 -12.27 -9.82 -19.23
C PRO A 212 -12.11 -11.31 -18.93
N GLN A 213 -12.55 -12.15 -19.85
CA GLN A 213 -12.42 -13.61 -19.75
C GLN A 213 -10.96 -14.08 -19.72
N TRP A 214 -10.02 -13.27 -20.19
CA TRP A 214 -8.58 -13.56 -20.20
C TRP A 214 -7.80 -12.76 -19.15
N LEU A 215 -8.46 -12.32 -18.06
CA LEU A 215 -7.79 -11.60 -16.97
C LEU A 215 -6.52 -12.36 -16.56
N GLY A 216 -5.37 -11.68 -16.50
CA GLY A 216 -4.08 -12.27 -16.15
C GLY A 216 -3.27 -12.88 -17.31
N GLN A 217 -3.80 -12.94 -18.53
CA GLN A 217 -2.98 -13.36 -19.68
C GLN A 217 -2.04 -12.23 -20.14
N ALA A 218 -0.89 -12.58 -20.72
CA ALA A 218 0.10 -11.62 -21.23
C ALA A 218 -0.49 -10.60 -22.22
N LYS A 219 -1.55 -10.97 -22.95
CA LYS A 219 -2.29 -10.11 -23.88
C LYS A 219 -3.04 -8.95 -23.21
N GLU A 220 -3.27 -8.99 -21.90
CA GLU A 220 -4.02 -7.96 -21.17
C GLU A 220 -3.19 -6.72 -20.81
N GLY A 221 -1.86 -6.86 -20.72
CA GLY A 221 -0.99 -5.83 -20.17
C GLY A 221 -1.19 -5.61 -18.66
N LYS A 222 -0.71 -4.49 -18.12
CA LYS A 222 -0.84 -4.16 -16.68
C LYS A 222 -2.29 -3.84 -16.34
N SER A 223 -2.92 -4.69 -15.52
CA SER A 223 -4.30 -4.49 -15.06
C SER A 223 -4.41 -3.33 -14.07
N LYS A 224 -5.40 -2.44 -14.29
CA LYS A 224 -5.66 -1.28 -13.43
C LYS A 224 -6.29 -1.70 -12.10
N ALA A 225 -6.00 -0.98 -11.01
CA ALA A 225 -6.61 -1.17 -9.68
C ALA A 225 -8.13 -1.38 -9.67
N THR A 226 -8.89 -0.72 -10.56
CA THR A 226 -10.36 -0.86 -10.61
C THR A 226 -10.80 -2.28 -11.01
N LYS A 227 -9.99 -3.02 -11.78
CA LYS A 227 -10.26 -4.43 -12.10
C LYS A 227 -10.12 -5.30 -10.85
N TRP A 228 -9.02 -5.16 -10.11
CA TRP A 228 -8.83 -5.90 -8.85
C TRP A 228 -9.96 -5.64 -7.85
N LYS A 229 -10.37 -4.37 -7.75
CA LYS A 229 -11.53 -3.96 -6.96
C LYS A 229 -12.82 -4.69 -7.38
N SER A 230 -13.15 -4.72 -8.68
CA SER A 230 -14.35 -5.43 -9.17
C SER A 230 -14.25 -6.94 -8.94
N LEU A 231 -13.08 -7.52 -9.22
CA LEU A 231 -12.84 -8.95 -9.12
C LEU A 231 -13.13 -9.45 -7.70
N PHE A 232 -12.50 -8.85 -6.70
CA PHE A 232 -12.64 -9.28 -5.30
C PHE A 232 -13.95 -8.83 -4.64
N SER A 233 -14.55 -7.70 -5.04
CA SER A 233 -15.80 -7.26 -4.41
C SER A 233 -17.08 -7.85 -5.00
N ILE A 234 -17.01 -8.45 -6.19
CA ILE A 234 -18.21 -8.84 -6.95
C ILE A 234 -18.03 -10.20 -7.58
N TYR A 235 -16.99 -10.38 -8.40
CA TYR A 235 -16.87 -11.59 -9.22
C TYR A 235 -16.49 -12.82 -8.40
N LEU A 236 -15.46 -12.73 -7.55
CA LEU A 236 -15.02 -13.86 -6.72
C LEU A 236 -16.11 -14.30 -5.73
N PRO A 237 -16.78 -13.42 -4.98
CA PRO A 237 -17.88 -13.84 -4.09
C PRO A 237 -19.04 -14.55 -4.81
N LEU A 238 -19.30 -14.20 -6.08
CA LEU A 238 -20.36 -14.85 -6.87
C LEU A 238 -19.90 -16.15 -7.54
N ALA A 239 -18.59 -16.33 -7.72
CA ALA A 239 -18.02 -17.47 -8.43
C ALA A 239 -17.34 -18.48 -7.50
N GLU A 240 -17.05 -18.12 -6.24
CA GLU A 240 -16.23 -18.92 -5.32
C GLU A 240 -16.79 -20.32 -5.07
N ILE A 241 -18.12 -20.47 -4.99
CA ILE A 241 -18.74 -21.79 -4.82
C ILE A 241 -18.42 -22.69 -6.02
N ASN A 242 -18.58 -22.19 -7.24
CA ASN A 242 -18.27 -22.96 -8.44
C ASN A 242 -16.76 -23.21 -8.60
N ILE A 243 -15.93 -22.32 -8.05
CA ILE A 243 -14.48 -22.41 -8.13
C ILE A 243 -13.93 -23.39 -7.10
N PHE A 244 -14.38 -23.35 -5.85
CA PHE A 244 -13.78 -24.09 -4.74
C PHE A 244 -14.63 -25.25 -4.24
N LEU A 245 -15.93 -25.25 -4.53
CA LEU A 245 -16.91 -26.23 -4.01
C LEU A 245 -17.71 -26.91 -5.13
N GLY A 246 -17.21 -26.88 -6.37
CA GLY A 246 -17.93 -27.44 -7.53
C GLY A 246 -18.05 -28.97 -7.53
N ASP A 247 -17.16 -29.67 -6.81
CA ASP A 247 -17.12 -31.13 -6.70
C ASP A 247 -16.93 -31.54 -5.22
N ILE A 248 -18.01 -31.41 -4.45
CA ILE A 248 -18.02 -31.65 -2.99
C ILE A 248 -17.73 -33.14 -2.69
N GLU A 249 -18.19 -34.04 -3.55
CA GLU A 249 -18.00 -35.49 -3.37
C GLU A 249 -16.51 -35.81 -3.40
N LYS A 250 -15.78 -35.32 -4.42
CA LYS A 250 -14.33 -35.49 -4.51
C LYS A 250 -13.57 -34.82 -3.36
N LEU A 251 -14.02 -33.64 -2.90
CA LEU A 251 -13.42 -32.99 -1.73
C LEU A 251 -13.60 -33.81 -0.45
N SER A 252 -14.72 -34.53 -0.32
CA SER A 252 -14.99 -35.36 0.85
C SER A 252 -14.12 -36.62 0.93
N GLU A 253 -13.53 -37.05 -0.19
CA GLU A 253 -12.64 -38.22 -0.26
C GLU A 253 -11.24 -37.95 0.31
N ASP A 254 -10.74 -36.70 0.24
CA ASP A 254 -9.44 -36.30 0.80
C ASP A 254 -9.62 -35.23 1.90
N PRO A 255 -9.58 -35.63 3.20
CA PRO A 255 -9.66 -34.70 4.31
C PRO A 255 -8.59 -33.61 4.30
N THR A 256 -7.41 -33.88 3.73
CA THR A 256 -6.33 -32.90 3.63
C THR A 256 -6.69 -31.80 2.65
N GLU A 257 -7.24 -32.18 1.50
CA GLU A 257 -7.67 -31.24 0.47
C GLU A 257 -8.91 -30.45 0.88
N ALA A 258 -9.84 -31.09 1.61
CA ALA A 258 -10.97 -30.40 2.23
C ALA A 258 -10.51 -29.30 3.20
N VAL A 259 -9.58 -29.60 4.12
CA VAL A 259 -9.06 -28.62 5.08
C VAL A 259 -8.35 -27.46 4.36
N LYS A 260 -7.53 -27.75 3.35
CA LYS A 260 -6.87 -26.70 2.55
C LYS A 260 -7.88 -25.82 1.81
N THR A 261 -8.91 -26.42 1.21
CA THR A 261 -9.98 -25.70 0.51
C THR A 261 -10.73 -24.79 1.47
N CYS A 262 -11.09 -25.27 2.66
CA CYS A 262 -11.71 -24.44 3.70
C CYS A 262 -10.83 -23.25 4.10
N LEU A 263 -9.52 -23.46 4.27
CA LEU A 263 -8.58 -22.38 4.56
C LEU A 263 -8.48 -21.37 3.41
N LEU A 264 -8.48 -21.82 2.15
CA LEU A 264 -8.44 -20.95 0.98
C LEU A 264 -9.71 -20.10 0.85
N VAL A 265 -10.89 -20.73 1.00
CA VAL A 265 -12.18 -20.03 0.98
C VAL A 265 -12.24 -19.02 2.11
N GLY A 266 -11.82 -19.39 3.34
CA GLY A 266 -11.73 -18.45 4.45
C GLY A 266 -10.79 -17.28 4.17
N ASN A 267 -9.62 -17.55 3.59
CA ASN A 267 -8.64 -16.51 3.23
C ASN A 267 -9.17 -15.55 2.14
N LEU A 268 -9.86 -16.09 1.12
CA LEU A 268 -10.56 -15.31 0.11
C LEU A 268 -11.69 -14.48 0.72
N ALA A 269 -12.54 -15.07 1.56
CA ALA A 269 -13.63 -14.38 2.24
C ALA A 269 -13.12 -13.19 3.05
N ALA A 270 -11.98 -13.36 3.75
CA ALA A 270 -11.33 -12.25 4.45
C ALA A 270 -10.92 -11.13 3.48
N LEU A 271 -10.26 -11.45 2.35
CA LEU A 271 -9.88 -10.45 1.33
C LEU A 271 -11.08 -9.69 0.75
N VAL A 272 -12.18 -10.40 0.52
CA VAL A 272 -13.46 -9.85 0.07
C VAL A 272 -13.99 -8.88 1.13
N GLU A 273 -14.06 -9.33 2.39
CA GLU A 273 -14.57 -8.54 3.52
C GLU A 273 -13.74 -7.28 3.76
N PHE A 274 -12.42 -7.39 3.85
CA PHE A 274 -11.51 -6.26 3.97
C PHE A 274 -11.71 -5.26 2.83
N THR A 275 -11.88 -5.76 1.60
CA THR A 275 -12.17 -4.90 0.45
C THR A 275 -13.50 -4.16 0.60
N HIS A 276 -14.53 -4.81 1.13
CA HIS A 276 -15.81 -4.14 1.40
C HIS A 276 -15.69 -3.08 2.48
N ILE A 277 -15.02 -3.37 3.60
CA ILE A 277 -14.79 -2.41 4.70
C ILE A 277 -14.04 -1.19 4.18
N LEU A 278 -12.93 -1.39 3.47
CA LEU A 278 -12.10 -0.30 2.93
C LEU A 278 -12.83 0.57 1.89
N LYS A 279 -13.89 0.05 1.29
CA LYS A 279 -14.73 0.76 0.31
C LYS A 279 -15.91 1.50 0.92
N GLN A 280 -16.20 1.32 2.21
CA GLN A 280 -17.36 1.95 2.83
C GLN A 280 -17.24 3.49 2.79
N LYS A 281 -18.38 4.18 2.74
CA LYS A 281 -18.46 5.66 2.78
C LYS A 281 -18.50 6.22 4.20
N SER A 282 -18.63 5.35 5.20
CA SER A 282 -18.60 5.68 6.62
C SER A 282 -17.90 4.51 7.33
N ILE A 283 -17.13 4.81 8.36
CA ILE A 283 -16.38 3.83 9.13
C ILE A 283 -16.76 3.96 10.59
N THR A 284 -17.10 2.83 11.21
CA THR A 284 -17.41 2.75 12.64
C THR A 284 -16.22 2.20 13.43
N VAL A 285 -16.23 2.37 14.75
CA VAL A 285 -15.22 1.76 15.63
C VAL A 285 -15.24 0.23 15.51
N ALA A 286 -16.42 -0.37 15.35
CA ALA A 286 -16.57 -1.81 15.15
C ALA A 286 -15.84 -2.28 13.89
N ASN A 287 -15.98 -1.55 12.77
CA ASN A 287 -15.24 -1.85 11.54
C ASN A 287 -13.72 -1.84 11.78
N CYS A 288 -13.21 -0.86 12.52
CA CYS A 288 -11.77 -0.75 12.81
C CYS A 288 -11.25 -1.92 13.65
N LEU A 289 -12.01 -2.32 14.69
CA LEU A 289 -11.66 -3.45 15.55
C LEU A 289 -11.68 -4.75 14.77
N HIS A 290 -12.81 -5.01 14.09
CA HIS A 290 -13.02 -6.19 13.26
C HIS A 290 -11.94 -6.34 12.19
N PHE A 291 -11.64 -5.28 11.44
CA PHE A 291 -10.58 -5.32 10.42
C PHE A 291 -9.24 -5.76 11.02
N GLY A 292 -8.84 -5.20 12.17
CA GLY A 292 -7.54 -5.53 12.75
C GLY A 292 -7.45 -6.93 13.34
N GLU A 293 -8.53 -7.42 13.97
CA GLU A 293 -8.58 -8.78 14.51
C GLU A 293 -8.59 -9.80 13.38
N GLU A 294 -9.47 -9.62 12.40
CA GLU A 294 -9.60 -10.55 11.29
C GLU A 294 -8.38 -10.53 10.38
N TYR A 295 -7.70 -9.38 10.23
CA TYR A 295 -6.45 -9.33 9.47
C TYR A 295 -5.31 -10.11 10.14
N CYS A 296 -5.29 -10.22 11.47
CA CYS A 296 -4.35 -11.12 12.16
C CYS A 296 -4.66 -12.60 11.85
N ASN A 297 -5.93 -13.01 11.92
CA ASN A 297 -6.37 -14.37 11.56
C ASN A 297 -6.04 -14.70 10.10
N TYR A 298 -6.28 -13.73 9.20
CA TYR A 298 -5.88 -13.80 7.81
C TYR A 298 -4.37 -14.01 7.65
N CYS A 299 -3.53 -13.28 8.37
CA CYS A 299 -2.08 -13.43 8.30
C CYS A 299 -1.62 -14.81 8.79
N GLU A 300 -2.26 -15.37 9.82
CA GLU A 300 -1.97 -16.72 10.31
C GLU A 300 -2.39 -17.81 9.32
N SER A 301 -3.61 -17.72 8.77
CA SER A 301 -4.07 -18.64 7.73
C SER A 301 -3.22 -18.55 6.47
N PHE A 302 -2.78 -17.35 6.09
CA PHE A 302 -1.87 -17.12 4.97
C PHE A 302 -0.53 -17.84 5.17
N LYS A 303 0.08 -17.74 6.37
CA LYS A 303 1.33 -18.45 6.69
C LYS A 303 1.16 -19.98 6.62
N ARG A 304 -0.01 -20.51 6.99
CA ARG A 304 -0.33 -21.94 6.91
C ARG A 304 -0.54 -22.41 5.46
N LEU A 305 -1.23 -21.61 4.66
CA LEU A 305 -1.51 -21.91 3.24
C LEU A 305 -0.25 -21.83 2.37
N PHE A 306 0.64 -20.88 2.67
CA PHE A 306 1.80 -20.58 1.84
C PHE A 306 3.10 -20.64 2.67
N PRO A 307 3.46 -21.81 3.23
CA PRO A 307 4.64 -21.94 4.09
C PRO A 307 5.94 -21.62 3.32
N GLY A 308 6.89 -20.95 3.97
CA GLY A 308 8.17 -20.60 3.35
C GLY A 308 8.11 -19.48 2.29
N CYS A 309 6.93 -18.87 2.08
CA CYS A 309 6.79 -17.73 1.19
C CYS A 309 7.36 -16.46 1.79
N THR A 310 8.08 -15.68 0.98
CA THR A 310 8.51 -14.34 1.38
C THR A 310 7.30 -13.41 1.48
N ILE A 311 7.08 -12.82 2.66
CA ILE A 311 6.08 -11.77 2.88
C ILE A 311 6.51 -10.45 2.21
N ASN A 312 5.62 -9.91 1.36
CA ASN A 312 5.79 -8.60 0.74
C ASN A 312 5.55 -7.47 1.78
N PRO A 313 6.34 -6.37 1.75
CA PRO A 313 6.09 -5.18 2.58
C PRO A 313 4.65 -4.68 2.61
N ASN A 314 3.89 -4.85 1.54
CA ASN A 314 2.48 -4.45 1.47
C ASN A 314 1.65 -5.07 2.60
N HIS A 315 1.92 -6.33 2.97
CA HIS A 315 1.20 -6.98 4.08
C HIS A 315 1.50 -6.32 5.43
N HIS A 316 2.72 -5.81 5.64
CA HIS A 316 3.05 -5.04 6.83
C HIS A 316 2.27 -3.72 6.84
N PHE A 317 2.20 -3.01 5.72
CA PHE A 317 1.48 -1.73 5.66
C PHE A 317 -0.03 -1.89 5.88
N VAL A 318 -0.63 -3.03 5.53
CA VAL A 318 -2.04 -3.29 5.87
C VAL A 318 -2.29 -3.33 7.38
N LEU A 319 -1.32 -3.73 8.21
CA LEU A 319 -1.48 -3.73 9.67
C LEU A 319 -1.80 -2.32 10.23
N HIS A 320 -1.43 -1.27 9.48
CA HIS A 320 -1.71 0.12 9.85
C HIS A 320 -3.16 0.52 9.59
N ILE A 321 -3.88 -0.22 8.74
CA ILE A 321 -5.23 0.15 8.29
C ILE A 321 -6.20 0.31 9.46
N LYS A 322 -6.13 -0.52 10.51
CA LYS A 322 -6.94 -0.32 11.71
C LYS A 322 -6.76 1.08 12.32
N MET A 323 -5.52 1.51 12.47
CA MET A 323 -5.18 2.84 12.99
C MET A 323 -5.64 3.95 12.02
N GLN A 324 -5.44 3.74 10.72
CA GLN A 324 -5.80 4.72 9.70
C GLN A 324 -7.30 4.88 9.50
N LEU A 325 -8.07 3.80 9.59
CA LEU A 325 -9.54 3.84 9.59
C LEU A 325 -10.06 4.66 10.78
N LYS A 326 -9.42 4.54 11.94
CA LYS A 326 -9.77 5.36 13.12
C LYS A 326 -9.41 6.84 12.94
N GLN A 327 -8.31 7.13 12.25
CA GLN A 327 -7.79 8.49 12.08
C GLN A 327 -8.49 9.25 10.95
N TRP A 328 -8.60 8.63 9.78
CA TRP A 328 -9.10 9.26 8.55
C TRP A 328 -10.56 8.96 8.27
N GLY A 329 -11.12 7.95 8.93
CA GLY A 329 -12.41 7.37 8.55
C GLY A 329 -12.27 6.60 7.23
N PRO A 330 -13.22 6.76 6.28
CA PRO A 330 -13.17 6.11 4.97
C PRO A 330 -11.87 6.40 4.19
N LEU A 331 -11.06 5.36 3.94
CA LEU A 331 -9.77 5.54 3.23
C LEU A 331 -9.91 5.99 1.78
N ASN A 332 -11.09 5.79 1.16
CA ASN A 332 -11.38 6.37 -0.16
C ASN A 332 -11.20 7.89 -0.21
N GLY A 333 -11.39 8.60 0.91
CA GLY A 333 -11.23 10.06 0.98
C GLY A 333 -9.77 10.52 0.96
N VAL A 334 -8.82 9.63 1.26
CA VAL A 334 -7.37 9.89 1.30
C VAL A 334 -6.59 8.97 0.35
N ALA A 335 -7.28 8.37 -0.62
CA ALA A 335 -6.69 7.50 -1.62
C ALA A 335 -6.16 8.29 -2.83
N GLU A 336 -5.24 7.68 -3.57
CA GLU A 336 -4.43 8.32 -4.61
C GLU A 336 -5.18 8.53 -5.94
N PHE A 337 -6.43 8.07 -6.03
CA PHE A 337 -7.21 8.08 -7.28
C PHE A 337 -7.35 9.46 -7.91
N SER A 338 -7.48 10.53 -7.12
CA SER A 338 -7.60 11.90 -7.63
C SER A 338 -6.29 12.38 -8.25
N GLY A 339 -5.16 12.12 -7.58
CA GLY A 339 -3.82 12.46 -8.06
C GLY A 339 -3.48 11.74 -9.38
N GLU A 340 -3.76 10.44 -9.46
CA GLU A 340 -3.52 9.66 -10.68
C GLU A 340 -4.36 10.13 -11.88
N ARG A 341 -5.62 10.53 -11.64
CA ARG A 341 -6.45 11.12 -12.70
C ARG A 341 -5.89 12.45 -13.18
N LEU A 342 -5.40 13.28 -12.25
CA LEU A 342 -4.79 14.56 -12.60
C LEU A 342 -3.51 14.33 -13.42
N ASN A 343 -2.65 13.39 -13.02
CA ASN A 343 -1.47 13.01 -13.79
C ASN A 343 -1.84 12.60 -15.22
N GLY A 344 -2.89 11.78 -15.39
CA GLY A 344 -3.35 11.37 -16.72
C GLY A 344 -4.02 12.47 -17.56
N ILE A 345 -4.35 13.63 -16.98
CA ILE A 345 -4.79 14.82 -17.73
C ILE A 345 -3.58 15.66 -18.16
N LEU A 346 -2.52 15.66 -17.35
CA LEU A 346 -1.30 16.44 -17.58
C LEU A 346 -0.32 15.73 -18.54
N GLN A 347 -0.46 14.42 -18.73
CA GLN A 347 0.28 13.58 -19.69
C GLN A 347 -0.48 13.50 -21.02
#